data_AF-A0A971FVR7-F1
#
_entry.id   AF-A0A971FVR7-F1
#
_cell.length_a   1.000
_cell.length_b   1.000
_cell.length_c   1.000
_cell.angle_alpha   90.00
_cell.angle_beta   90.00
_cell.angle_gamma   90.00
#
_symmetry.space_group_name_H-M   'P 1'
#
loop_
_entity.id
_entity.type
_entity.pdbx_description
1 polymer ?
#
loop_
_entity_poly.entity_id
_entity_poly.type
_entity_poly.pdbx_seq_one_letter_code
_entity_poly.pdbx_strand_id
1 'polypeptide(L)'
;RMLATPLWSNEDEGVKNLLKQWSDNFSSTDNWDGYTGFWSIKENTLYLDSIRPDKGQTLYPAKMPEFKKYLRGGRVVASWVTDTLRIVFGTQIYYEHSGFNRYYEHEEFVAVKNGVVGTVQSYDQKCIFEEKTELEMAQLYPPFNKSLEEKLKKQFPDITHQRYLIYRVRYTGADPTSPTGITFTIRNEENMDKNLVTFLKQEIGSFLLEHHVQPLYLIKGKPWYSNSTFPFL
;
A
#
# COMPACT_ATOMS: atom_id res chain seq x y z
N ARG A 1 -1.53 14.65 -5.62
CA ARG A 1 -2.90 14.10 -5.72
C ARG A 1 -3.46 13.94 -4.30
N MET A 2 -4.69 14.36 -4.04
CA MET A 2 -5.36 14.05 -2.77
C MET A 2 -6.01 12.66 -2.89
N LEU A 3 -5.77 11.78 -1.90
CA LEU A 3 -6.33 10.42 -1.89
C LEU A 3 -7.56 10.30 -0.97
N ALA A 4 -7.86 11.32 -0.16
CA ALA A 4 -9.06 11.37 0.66
C ALA A 4 -10.26 11.87 -0.15
N THR A 5 -11.45 11.32 0.13
CA THR A 5 -12.72 11.70 -0.51
C THR A 5 -13.67 12.40 0.47
N PRO A 6 -13.33 13.55 1.09
CA PRO A 6 -14.11 14.14 2.18
C PRO A 6 -15.46 14.76 1.75
N LEU A 7 -15.98 14.41 0.58
CA LEU A 7 -17.33 14.75 0.13
C LEU A 7 -18.39 13.94 0.87
N TRP A 8 -18.13 12.65 1.16
CA TRP A 8 -19.10 11.76 1.82
C TRP A 8 -19.46 12.22 3.25
N SER A 9 -18.58 12.96 3.92
CA SER A 9 -18.81 13.50 5.27
C SER A 9 -19.69 14.76 5.29
N ASN A 10 -20.17 15.22 4.14
CA ASN A 10 -21.09 16.34 4.08
C ASN A 10 -22.49 15.89 4.52
N GLU A 11 -22.96 16.41 5.65
CA GLU A 11 -24.27 16.08 6.22
C GLU A 11 -25.46 16.78 5.56
N ASP A 12 -25.23 17.63 4.55
CA ASP A 12 -26.32 18.26 3.80
C ASP A 12 -27.09 17.23 2.96
N GLU A 13 -28.41 17.19 3.12
CA GLU A 13 -29.26 16.22 2.44
C GLU A 13 -29.26 16.38 0.91
N GLY A 14 -29.16 17.62 0.40
CA GLY A 14 -29.04 17.88 -1.03
C GLY A 14 -27.73 17.32 -1.59
N VAL A 15 -26.62 17.55 -0.89
CA VAL A 15 -25.31 16.99 -1.25
C VAL A 15 -25.34 15.47 -1.16
N LYS A 16 -25.86 14.87 -0.10
CA LYS A 16 -25.95 13.40 0.05
C LYS A 16 -26.72 12.74 -1.09
N ASN A 17 -27.88 13.29 -1.45
CA ASN A 17 -28.70 12.75 -2.54
C ASN A 17 -27.98 12.84 -3.89
N LEU A 18 -27.24 13.92 -4.13
CA LEU A 18 -26.41 14.09 -5.31
C LEU A 18 -25.27 13.05 -5.36
N LEU A 19 -24.54 12.87 -4.26
CA LEU A 19 -23.45 11.88 -4.18
C LEU A 19 -23.97 10.46 -4.38
N LYS A 20 -25.10 10.12 -3.76
CA LYS A 20 -25.74 8.81 -3.90
C LYS A 20 -26.08 8.50 -5.36
N GLN A 21 -26.59 9.46 -6.12
CA GLN A 21 -26.89 9.25 -7.54
C GLN A 21 -25.65 8.90 -8.37
N TRP A 22 -24.48 9.41 -8.02
CA TRP A 22 -23.23 9.07 -8.70
C TRP A 22 -22.69 7.72 -8.23
N SER A 23 -22.73 7.47 -6.93
CA SER A 23 -22.32 6.19 -6.35
C SER A 23 -23.18 5.02 -6.86
N ASP A 24 -24.48 5.20 -7.09
CA ASP A 24 -25.34 4.16 -7.68
C ASP A 24 -25.00 3.86 -9.16
N ASN A 25 -24.21 4.71 -9.82
CA ASN A 25 -23.88 4.62 -11.24
C ASN A 25 -22.39 4.41 -11.55
N PHE A 26 -21.59 4.03 -10.54
CA PHE A 26 -20.15 3.79 -10.69
C PHE A 26 -19.85 2.73 -11.76
N SER A 27 -18.65 2.80 -12.34
CA SER A 27 -18.21 1.86 -13.39
C SER A 27 -16.86 1.20 -13.12
N SER A 28 -16.22 1.52 -12.00
CA SER A 28 -14.87 1.05 -11.72
C SER A 28 -14.74 0.44 -10.34
N THR A 29 -14.10 -0.74 -10.26
CA THR A 29 -13.68 -1.32 -8.99
C THR A 29 -12.53 -0.56 -8.33
N ASP A 30 -11.90 0.38 -9.04
CA ASP A 30 -10.87 1.27 -8.48
C ASP A 30 -11.46 2.49 -7.76
N ASN A 31 -12.73 2.83 -8.02
CA ASN A 31 -13.42 3.97 -7.42
C ASN A 31 -14.89 3.64 -7.13
N TRP A 32 -15.15 3.06 -5.97
CA TRP A 32 -16.51 2.66 -5.59
C TRP A 32 -17.40 3.87 -5.24
N ASP A 33 -16.81 5.03 -4.98
CA ASP A 33 -17.56 6.26 -4.74
C ASP A 33 -18.31 6.72 -6.00
N GLY A 34 -17.86 6.32 -7.20
CA GLY A 34 -18.47 6.70 -8.48
C GLY A 34 -18.24 8.15 -8.89
N TYR A 35 -17.42 8.89 -8.15
CA TYR A 35 -16.99 10.25 -8.47
C TYR A 35 -15.60 10.55 -7.89
N THR A 36 -14.95 11.61 -8.36
CA THR A 36 -13.70 12.15 -7.81
C THR A 36 -13.85 13.64 -7.53
N GLY A 37 -13.61 14.05 -6.29
CA GLY A 37 -13.49 15.46 -5.92
C GLY A 37 -12.08 16.01 -6.21
N PHE A 38 -12.01 17.23 -6.75
CA PHE A 38 -10.77 17.97 -6.95
C PHE A 38 -10.73 19.15 -5.99
N TRP A 39 -9.60 19.28 -5.31
CA TRP A 39 -9.47 20.15 -4.15
C TRP A 39 -8.20 20.98 -4.25
N SER A 40 -8.22 22.16 -3.63
CA SER A 40 -7.04 22.97 -3.42
C SER A 40 -7.01 23.54 -2.01
N ILE A 41 -5.80 23.79 -1.53
CA ILE A 41 -5.55 24.50 -0.29
C ILE A 41 -5.00 25.88 -0.66
N LYS A 42 -5.65 26.94 -0.17
CA LYS A 42 -5.16 28.31 -0.32
C LYS A 42 -5.35 29.04 1.00
N GLU A 43 -4.31 29.71 1.49
CA GLU A 43 -4.35 30.50 2.74
C GLU A 43 -4.96 29.67 3.90
N ASN A 44 -4.45 28.45 4.08
CA ASN A 44 -4.91 27.48 5.08
C ASN A 44 -6.39 27.11 5.00
N THR A 45 -7.05 27.33 3.86
CA THR A 45 -8.45 26.95 3.65
C THR A 45 -8.54 25.87 2.58
N LEU A 46 -9.31 24.82 2.87
CA LEU A 46 -9.64 23.75 1.93
C LEU A 46 -10.82 24.16 1.06
N TYR A 47 -10.65 24.04 -0.25
CA TYR A 47 -11.66 24.34 -1.25
C TYR A 47 -11.99 23.10 -2.07
N LEU A 48 -13.27 22.94 -2.38
CA LEU A 48 -13.74 22.02 -3.40
C LEU A 48 -13.85 22.77 -4.74
N ASP A 49 -12.97 22.46 -5.69
CA ASP A 49 -12.88 23.18 -6.96
C ASP A 49 -13.78 22.57 -8.03
N SER A 50 -13.80 21.24 -8.12
CA SER A 50 -14.68 20.51 -9.05
C SER A 50 -14.97 19.08 -8.60
N ILE A 51 -15.99 18.48 -9.20
CA ILE A 51 -16.32 17.07 -9.00
C ILE A 51 -16.45 16.42 -10.37
N ARG A 52 -15.83 15.26 -10.57
CA ARG A 52 -15.99 14.47 -11.80
C ARG A 52 -16.62 13.12 -11.45
N PRO A 53 -17.92 12.92 -11.71
CA PRO A 53 -18.52 11.58 -11.70
C PRO A 53 -17.81 10.66 -12.69
N ASP A 54 -17.76 9.37 -12.41
CA ASP A 54 -17.19 8.35 -13.31
C ASP A 54 -17.89 8.38 -14.68
N LYS A 55 -19.22 8.54 -14.66
CA LYS A 55 -20.06 8.73 -15.83
C LYS A 55 -20.64 10.14 -15.81
N GLY A 56 -20.08 11.03 -16.63
CA GLY A 56 -20.62 12.38 -16.77
C GLY A 56 -19.55 13.41 -17.08
N GLN A 57 -19.96 14.68 -17.03
CA GLN A 57 -19.07 15.82 -17.21
C GLN A 57 -18.57 16.33 -15.85
N THR A 58 -17.42 17.00 -15.87
CA THR A 58 -16.92 17.70 -14.69
C THR A 58 -17.90 18.79 -14.27
N LEU A 59 -18.27 18.78 -12.99
CA LEU A 59 -19.17 19.70 -12.34
C LEU A 59 -18.39 20.71 -11.52
N TYR A 60 -18.94 21.91 -11.40
CA TYR A 60 -18.34 23.00 -10.63
C TYR A 60 -19.27 23.36 -9.47
N PRO A 61 -18.98 22.87 -8.24
CA PRO A 61 -19.82 23.07 -7.06
C PRO A 61 -20.20 24.53 -6.79
N ALA A 62 -19.35 25.49 -7.15
CA ALA A 62 -19.66 26.92 -7.02
C ALA A 62 -20.90 27.38 -7.82
N LYS A 63 -21.33 26.62 -8.83
CA LYS A 63 -22.50 26.89 -9.67
C LYS A 63 -23.73 26.08 -9.26
N MET A 64 -23.61 25.23 -8.25
CA MET A 64 -24.63 24.24 -7.87
C MET A 64 -25.43 24.71 -6.65
N PRO A 65 -26.77 24.59 -6.64
CA PRO A 65 -27.60 25.03 -5.53
C PRO A 65 -27.28 24.30 -4.21
N GLU A 66 -26.91 23.01 -4.27
CA GLU A 66 -26.58 22.16 -3.12
C GLU A 66 -25.38 22.71 -2.32
N PHE A 67 -24.45 23.40 -2.99
CA PHE A 67 -23.25 23.95 -2.36
C PHE A 67 -23.34 25.44 -2.04
N LYS A 68 -24.47 26.10 -2.31
CA LYS A 68 -24.64 27.56 -2.17
C LYS A 68 -24.30 28.07 -0.77
N LYS A 69 -24.65 27.31 0.28
CA LYS A 69 -24.36 27.69 1.68
C LYS A 69 -22.86 27.73 2.01
N TYR A 70 -22.05 26.97 1.29
CA TYR A 70 -20.60 26.85 1.45
C TYR A 70 -19.81 27.85 0.59
N LEU A 71 -20.49 28.64 -0.25
CA LEU A 71 -19.85 29.57 -1.19
C LEU A 71 -19.27 30.80 -0.47
N ARG A 72 -17.98 31.07 -0.63
CA ARG A 72 -17.30 32.29 -0.15
C ARG A 72 -16.35 32.78 -1.24
N GLY A 73 -16.51 34.04 -1.65
CA GLY A 73 -15.65 34.64 -2.70
C GLY A 73 -15.64 33.86 -4.02
N GLY A 74 -16.78 33.27 -4.41
CA GLY A 74 -16.89 32.48 -5.65
C GLY A 74 -16.32 31.06 -5.57
N ARG A 75 -15.87 30.60 -4.40
CA ARG A 75 -15.31 29.26 -4.19
C ARG A 75 -16.08 28.51 -3.11
N VAL A 76 -16.15 27.19 -3.19
CA VAL A 76 -16.80 26.37 -2.17
C VAL A 76 -15.80 26.05 -1.08
N VAL A 77 -15.97 26.67 0.09
CA VAL A 77 -15.18 26.37 1.28
C VAL A 77 -15.68 25.05 1.84
N ALA A 78 -14.78 24.09 2.01
CA ALA A 78 -15.08 22.76 2.49
C ALA A 78 -15.29 22.73 4.02
N SER A 79 -16.15 23.62 4.55
CA SER A 79 -16.31 23.84 5.99
C SER A 79 -16.91 22.65 6.74
N TRP A 80 -17.46 21.68 6.02
CA TRP A 80 -17.95 20.42 6.58
C TRP A 80 -16.81 19.42 6.88
N VAL A 81 -15.61 19.64 6.35
CA VAL A 81 -14.50 18.69 6.48
C VAL A 81 -13.78 18.91 7.82
N THR A 82 -13.81 17.87 8.66
CA THR A 82 -12.96 17.74 9.85
C THR A 82 -12.35 16.34 9.83
N ASP A 83 -11.13 16.22 9.29
CA ASP A 83 -10.45 14.94 9.06
C ASP A 83 -8.94 15.16 8.80
N THR A 84 -8.17 14.07 8.70
CA THR A 84 -6.79 14.10 8.21
C THR A 84 -6.75 13.73 6.73
N LEU A 85 -6.37 14.68 5.88
CA LEU A 85 -6.25 14.46 4.44
C LEU A 85 -4.88 13.88 4.11
N ARG A 86 -4.86 12.81 3.32
CA ARG A 86 -3.63 12.24 2.74
C ARG A 86 -3.39 12.81 1.35
N ILE A 87 -2.31 13.55 1.19
CA ILE A 87 -1.86 14.13 -0.07
C ILE A 87 -0.58 13.41 -0.50
N VAL A 88 -0.50 13.02 -1.76
CA VAL A 88 0.63 12.23 -2.28
C VAL A 88 1.27 12.90 -3.49
N PHE A 89 2.59 12.77 -3.63
CA PHE A 89 3.39 13.29 -4.74
C PHE A 89 4.45 12.26 -5.15
N GLY A 90 4.94 12.38 -6.39
CA GLY A 90 5.95 11.47 -6.94
C GLY A 90 5.39 10.11 -7.37
N THR A 91 6.30 9.14 -7.47
CA THR A 91 6.03 7.78 -7.94
C THR A 91 5.34 6.95 -6.86
N GLN A 92 4.42 6.07 -7.27
CA GLN A 92 3.85 5.06 -6.38
C GLN A 92 4.90 3.96 -6.18
N ILE A 93 5.46 3.86 -4.98
CA ILE A 93 6.53 2.89 -4.67
C ILE A 93 5.98 1.52 -4.25
N TYR A 94 4.73 1.45 -3.78
CA TYR A 94 4.10 0.20 -3.37
C TYR A 94 2.60 0.21 -3.61
N TYR A 95 2.07 -0.94 -4.01
CA TYR A 95 0.65 -1.19 -4.21
C TYR A 95 0.24 -2.55 -3.66
N GLU A 96 -0.78 -2.57 -2.81
CA GLU A 96 -1.43 -3.78 -2.32
C GLU A 96 -2.87 -3.82 -2.81
N HIS A 97 -3.16 -4.74 -3.74
CA HIS A 97 -4.47 -4.83 -4.38
C HIS A 97 -5.60 -5.13 -3.39
N SER A 98 -5.42 -6.13 -2.50
CA SER A 98 -6.47 -6.57 -1.57
C SER A 98 -6.63 -5.69 -0.33
N GLY A 99 -5.61 -4.88 0.01
CA GLY A 99 -5.64 -3.98 1.16
C GLY A 99 -5.95 -2.53 0.79
N PHE A 100 -6.10 -2.23 -0.51
CA PHE A 100 -6.20 -0.88 -1.07
C PHE A 100 -5.07 0.07 -0.63
N ASN A 101 -3.98 -0.47 -0.07
CA ASN A 101 -2.86 0.31 0.40
C ASN A 101 -1.97 0.68 -0.79
N ARG A 102 -1.66 1.97 -0.88
CA ARG A 102 -0.71 2.52 -1.84
C ARG A 102 0.24 3.41 -1.08
N TYR A 103 1.53 3.36 -1.37
CA TYR A 103 2.52 4.28 -0.82
C TYR A 103 3.21 5.04 -1.95
N TYR A 104 3.49 6.32 -1.73
CA TYR A 104 4.14 7.21 -2.68
C TYR A 104 5.46 7.76 -2.13
N GLU A 105 6.38 8.20 -2.98
CA GLU A 105 7.66 8.79 -2.54
C GLU A 105 7.48 9.89 -1.50
N HIS A 106 6.48 10.75 -1.69
CA HIS A 106 6.19 11.84 -0.75
C HIS A 106 4.72 11.80 -0.34
N GLU A 107 4.48 11.81 0.97
CA GLU A 107 3.14 11.86 1.53
C GLU A 107 3.03 12.91 2.62
N GLU A 108 1.97 13.69 2.54
CA GLU A 108 1.58 14.65 3.56
C GLU A 108 0.24 14.25 4.18
N PHE A 109 0.20 14.29 5.50
CA PHE A 109 -1.01 14.09 6.30
C PHE A 109 -1.37 15.44 6.90
N VAL A 110 -2.44 16.02 6.37
CA VAL A 110 -2.87 17.39 6.66
C VAL A 110 -4.10 17.34 7.56
N ALA A 111 -3.97 17.79 8.80
CA ALA A 111 -5.11 17.91 9.70
C ALA A 111 -6.01 19.07 9.26
N VAL A 112 -7.30 18.79 9.06
CA VAL A 112 -8.31 19.79 8.70
C VAL A 112 -9.38 19.83 9.77
N LYS A 113 -9.79 21.03 10.18
CA LYS A 113 -10.90 21.25 11.10
C LYS A 113 -11.83 22.30 10.53
N ASN A 114 -13.07 21.92 10.27
CA ASN A 114 -14.11 22.75 9.64
C ASN A 114 -13.60 23.49 8.38
N GLY A 115 -12.88 22.77 7.52
CA GLY A 115 -12.30 23.30 6.28
C GLY A 115 -11.03 24.15 6.46
N VAL A 116 -10.54 24.34 7.69
CA VAL A 116 -9.28 25.04 7.98
C VAL A 116 -8.16 24.01 8.12
N VAL A 117 -7.10 24.21 7.36
CA VAL A 117 -5.87 23.40 7.35
C VAL A 117 -4.99 23.83 8.52
N GLY A 118 -4.59 22.84 9.33
CA GLY A 118 -3.68 22.99 10.46
C GLY A 118 -2.35 22.27 10.21
N THR A 119 -1.95 21.45 11.18
CA THR A 119 -0.67 20.74 11.16
C THR A 119 -0.52 19.83 9.95
N VAL A 120 0.66 19.88 9.35
CA VAL A 120 1.08 19.00 8.26
C VAL A 120 2.18 18.07 8.78
N GLN A 121 2.01 16.78 8.56
CA GLN A 121 3.06 15.78 8.76
C GLN A 121 3.52 15.27 7.41
N SER A 122 4.77 15.50 7.06
CA SER A 122 5.35 15.07 5.78
C SER A 122 6.25 13.84 5.99
N TYR A 123 6.16 12.88 5.07
CA TYR A 123 6.96 11.66 5.09
C TYR A 123 7.56 11.42 3.71
N ASP A 124 8.87 11.25 3.69
CA ASP A 124 9.60 10.73 2.54
C ASP A 124 9.73 9.22 2.68
N GLN A 125 9.22 8.51 1.69
CA GLN A 125 9.19 7.07 1.63
C GLN A 125 10.06 6.60 0.48
N LYS A 126 10.73 5.46 0.66
CA LYS A 126 11.63 4.92 -0.38
C LYS A 126 11.54 3.41 -0.48
N CYS A 127 11.68 2.91 -1.70
CA CYS A 127 12.01 1.52 -1.95
C CYS A 127 13.53 1.37 -1.77
N ILE A 128 13.95 0.50 -0.85
CA ILE A 128 15.36 0.21 -0.57
C ILE A 128 15.85 -0.93 -1.46
N PHE A 129 15.06 -2.01 -1.50
CA PHE A 129 15.27 -3.13 -2.40
C PHE A 129 14.01 -3.26 -3.25
N GLU A 130 14.18 -3.19 -4.56
CA GLU A 130 13.11 -3.40 -5.51
C GLU A 130 12.76 -4.88 -5.61
N GLU A 131 11.55 -5.15 -6.09
CA GLU A 131 11.16 -6.51 -6.45
C GLU A 131 12.02 -6.97 -7.62
N LYS A 132 12.63 -8.15 -7.47
CA LYS A 132 13.43 -8.74 -8.54
C LYS A 132 12.55 -9.10 -9.72
N THR A 133 13.06 -8.83 -10.90
CA THR A 133 12.43 -9.24 -12.16
C THR A 133 12.39 -10.77 -12.28
N GLU A 134 11.47 -11.29 -13.08
CA GLU A 134 11.39 -12.72 -13.38
C GLU A 134 12.73 -13.28 -13.89
N LEU A 135 13.48 -12.49 -14.68
CA LEU A 135 14.78 -12.88 -15.21
C LEU A 135 15.85 -13.01 -14.12
N GLU A 136 15.95 -12.05 -13.21
CA GLU A 136 16.88 -12.13 -12.08
C GLU A 136 16.54 -13.33 -11.19
N MET A 137 15.25 -13.57 -10.96
CA MET A 137 14.78 -14.70 -10.17
C MET A 137 15.10 -16.04 -10.84
N ALA A 138 14.95 -16.13 -12.16
CA ALA A 138 15.32 -17.30 -12.94
C ALA A 138 16.84 -17.58 -12.94
N GLN A 139 17.67 -16.59 -12.65
CA GLN A 139 19.11 -16.76 -12.50
C GLN A 139 19.52 -17.17 -11.08
N LEU A 140 18.82 -16.68 -10.06
CA LEU A 140 19.15 -16.92 -8.65
C LEU A 140 18.62 -18.26 -8.12
N TYR A 141 17.38 -18.61 -8.45
CA TYR A 141 16.74 -19.77 -7.83
C TYR A 141 17.27 -21.13 -8.28
N PRO A 142 17.46 -21.42 -9.58
CA PRO A 142 17.93 -22.75 -10.00
C PRO A 142 19.25 -23.20 -9.36
N PRO A 143 20.33 -22.38 -9.30
CA PRO A 143 21.56 -22.80 -8.64
C PRO A 143 21.38 -22.98 -7.12
N PHE A 144 20.59 -22.11 -6.48
CA PHE A 144 20.30 -22.25 -5.04
C PHE A 144 19.48 -23.51 -4.74
N ASN A 145 18.42 -23.78 -5.52
CA ASN A 145 17.58 -24.98 -5.38
C ASN A 145 18.40 -26.25 -5.51
N LYS A 146 19.28 -26.31 -6.52
CA LYS A 146 20.17 -27.46 -6.72
C LYS A 146 21.10 -27.66 -5.52
N SER A 147 21.72 -26.59 -5.03
CA SER A 147 22.60 -26.66 -3.85
C SER A 147 21.83 -27.11 -2.60
N LEU A 148 20.62 -26.58 -2.37
CA LEU A 148 19.79 -26.97 -1.24
C LEU A 148 19.39 -28.44 -1.33
N GLU A 149 19.00 -28.92 -2.52
CA GLU A 149 18.62 -30.32 -2.74
C GLU A 149 19.78 -31.28 -2.43
N GLU A 150 20.99 -30.95 -2.86
CA GLU A 150 22.21 -31.73 -2.56
C GLU A 150 22.49 -31.79 -1.07
N LYS A 151 22.39 -30.64 -0.36
CA LYS A 151 22.58 -30.58 1.10
C LYS A 151 21.49 -31.37 1.84
N LEU A 152 20.23 -31.28 1.40
CA LEU A 152 19.10 -32.00 1.98
C LEU A 152 19.27 -33.51 1.85
N LYS A 153 19.60 -34.02 0.66
CA LYS A 153 19.85 -35.46 0.44
C LYS A 153 20.96 -36.00 1.33
N LYS A 154 22.00 -35.18 1.55
CA LYS A 154 23.15 -35.56 2.38
C LYS A 154 22.81 -35.60 3.87
N GLN A 155 22.05 -34.62 4.37
CA GLN A 155 21.79 -34.48 5.80
C GLN A 155 20.51 -35.20 6.26
N PHE A 156 19.57 -35.42 5.35
CA PHE A 156 18.27 -36.01 5.63
C PHE A 156 17.85 -37.00 4.53
N PRO A 157 18.56 -38.14 4.40
CA PRO A 157 18.38 -39.10 3.29
C PRO A 157 16.98 -39.75 3.25
N ASP A 158 16.29 -39.82 4.38
CA ASP A 158 14.96 -40.44 4.51
C ASP A 158 13.79 -39.53 4.12
N ILE A 159 14.06 -38.24 3.84
CA ILE A 159 13.02 -37.31 3.35
C ILE A 159 12.74 -37.66 1.89
N THR A 160 11.75 -38.54 1.69
CA THR A 160 11.35 -39.03 0.37
C THR A 160 10.23 -38.18 -0.24
N HIS A 161 10.54 -37.64 -1.42
CA HIS A 161 9.66 -37.07 -2.45
C HIS A 161 9.01 -35.70 -2.16
N GLN A 162 9.12 -34.84 -3.18
CA GLN A 162 8.87 -33.40 -3.20
C GLN A 162 7.53 -33.01 -2.56
N ARG A 163 7.62 -32.18 -1.52
CA ARG A 163 6.54 -31.28 -1.15
C ARG A 163 7.04 -29.87 -1.37
N TYR A 164 6.33 -29.13 -2.22
CA TYR A 164 6.43 -27.69 -2.28
C TYR A 164 6.26 -27.11 -0.88
N LEU A 165 7.36 -26.63 -0.30
CA LEU A 165 7.33 -25.87 0.94
C LEU A 165 6.72 -24.53 0.62
N ILE A 166 5.56 -24.28 1.19
CA ILE A 166 4.96 -22.96 1.18
C ILE A 166 5.38 -22.28 2.46
N TYR A 167 6.03 -21.14 2.34
CA TYR A 167 6.41 -20.35 3.50
C TYR A 167 6.10 -18.88 3.31
N ARG A 168 5.97 -18.18 4.44
CA ARG A 168 5.86 -16.73 4.53
C ARG A 168 7.14 -16.18 5.15
N VAL A 169 7.73 -15.19 4.49
CA VAL A 169 8.93 -14.51 4.99
C VAL A 169 8.63 -13.06 5.28
N ARG A 170 9.25 -12.55 6.34
CA ARG A 170 9.28 -11.14 6.70
C ARG A 170 10.65 -10.79 7.24
N TYR A 171 11.32 -9.77 6.71
CA TYR A 171 12.53 -9.26 7.33
C TYR A 171 12.28 -8.75 8.77
N THR A 172 13.21 -9.02 9.66
CA THR A 172 13.19 -8.57 11.06
C THR A 172 14.44 -7.77 11.39
N GLY A 173 14.20 -6.58 11.94
CA GLY A 173 15.27 -5.60 12.14
C GLY A 173 15.79 -5.05 10.82
N ALA A 174 16.18 -3.79 10.84
CA ALA A 174 16.92 -3.18 9.75
C ALA A 174 17.93 -2.21 10.35
N ASP A 175 19.14 -2.23 9.79
CA ASP A 175 20.15 -1.21 10.03
C ASP A 175 20.45 -0.53 8.69
N PRO A 176 20.38 0.81 8.62
CA PRO A 176 19.22 1.61 8.24
C PRO A 176 18.69 1.36 6.81
N THR A 177 19.37 0.50 6.04
CA THR A 177 19.11 0.17 4.64
C THR A 177 19.26 -1.31 4.32
N SER A 178 19.55 -2.18 5.30
CA SER A 178 19.71 -3.61 5.09
C SER A 178 18.94 -4.40 6.15
N PRO A 179 18.21 -5.46 5.77
CA PRO A 179 17.56 -6.33 6.75
C PRO A 179 18.62 -7.08 7.56
N THR A 180 18.46 -7.12 8.87
CA THR A 180 19.41 -7.79 9.78
C THR A 180 18.97 -9.20 10.16
N GLY A 181 17.77 -9.59 9.73
CA GLY A 181 17.16 -10.86 10.08
C GLY A 181 15.93 -11.13 9.24
N ILE A 182 15.43 -12.36 9.35
CA ILE A 182 14.15 -12.75 8.80
C ILE A 182 13.37 -13.58 9.81
N THR A 183 12.06 -13.48 9.72
CA THR A 183 11.11 -14.43 10.31
C THR A 183 10.48 -15.25 9.22
N PHE A 184 10.29 -16.52 9.52
CA PHE A 184 9.91 -17.53 8.56
C PHE A 184 8.82 -18.42 9.15
N THR A 185 7.72 -18.57 8.44
CA THR A 185 6.63 -19.49 8.80
C THR A 185 6.49 -20.55 7.70
N ILE A 186 6.70 -21.82 8.05
CA ILE A 186 6.48 -22.94 7.12
C ILE A 186 5.05 -23.43 7.29
N ARG A 187 4.37 -23.72 6.18
CA ARG A 187 3.05 -24.36 6.22
C ARG A 187 3.18 -25.77 6.82
N ASN A 188 2.37 -26.08 7.83
CA ASN A 188 2.36 -27.35 8.56
C ASN A 188 3.69 -27.66 9.27
N GLU A 189 4.43 -26.63 9.69
CA GLU A 189 5.72 -26.74 10.40
C GLU A 189 5.64 -27.70 11.59
N GLU A 190 4.51 -27.72 12.29
CA GLU A 190 4.27 -28.56 13.47
C GLU A 190 4.33 -30.07 13.20
N ASN A 191 4.15 -30.49 11.94
CA ASN A 191 4.20 -31.88 11.51
C ASN A 191 5.57 -32.29 10.95
N MET A 192 6.55 -31.37 10.98
CA MET A 192 7.89 -31.60 10.42
C MET A 192 8.92 -31.89 11.52
N ASP A 193 9.98 -32.60 11.14
CA ASP A 193 11.15 -32.77 12.00
C ASP A 193 11.78 -31.41 12.34
N LYS A 194 12.07 -31.17 13.62
CA LYS A 194 12.57 -29.88 14.10
C LYS A 194 13.97 -29.54 13.56
N ASN A 195 14.83 -30.53 13.35
CA ASN A 195 16.16 -30.31 12.81
C ASN A 195 16.08 -29.93 11.34
N LEU A 196 15.18 -30.57 10.58
CA LEU A 196 14.86 -30.19 9.21
C LEU A 196 14.35 -28.75 9.13
N VAL A 197 13.38 -28.38 9.97
CA VAL A 197 12.84 -27.01 10.01
C VAL A 197 13.93 -25.99 10.29
N THR A 198 14.80 -26.27 11.27
CA THR A 198 15.91 -25.39 11.64
C THR A 198 16.89 -25.22 10.47
N PHE A 199 17.27 -26.33 9.83
CA PHE A 199 18.14 -26.33 8.65
C PHE A 199 17.55 -25.52 7.50
N LEU A 200 16.29 -25.75 7.14
CA LEU A 200 15.60 -25.02 6.07
C LEU A 200 15.54 -23.51 6.35
N LYS A 201 15.19 -23.12 7.58
CA LYS A 201 15.16 -21.71 8.00
C LYS A 201 16.52 -21.04 7.86
N GLN A 202 17.60 -21.74 8.19
CA GLN A 202 18.96 -21.21 8.09
C GLN A 202 19.40 -21.04 6.63
N GLU A 203 19.25 -22.07 5.81
CA GLU A 203 19.70 -22.05 4.41
C GLU A 203 18.91 -21.07 3.56
N ILE A 204 17.57 -21.15 3.61
CA ILE A 204 16.69 -20.23 2.90
C ILE A 204 16.87 -18.81 3.44
N GLY A 205 17.02 -18.66 4.75
CA GLY A 205 17.18 -17.33 5.35
C GLY A 205 18.46 -16.62 4.95
N SER A 206 19.57 -17.35 4.90
CA SER A 206 20.85 -16.81 4.46
C SER A 206 20.77 -16.35 3.00
N PHE A 207 20.19 -17.18 2.12
CA PHE A 207 19.98 -16.84 0.71
C PHE A 207 19.12 -15.59 0.53
N LEU A 208 17.98 -15.48 1.24
CA LEU A 208 17.09 -14.34 1.10
C LEU A 208 17.73 -13.03 1.59
N LEU A 209 18.51 -13.09 2.68
CA LEU A 209 19.25 -11.94 3.20
C LEU A 209 20.40 -11.52 2.27
N GLU A 210 21.16 -12.48 1.73
CA GLU A 210 22.27 -12.20 0.82
C GLU A 210 21.80 -11.59 -0.50
N HIS A 211 20.73 -12.14 -1.08
CA HIS A 211 20.29 -11.75 -2.41
C HIS A 211 19.17 -10.70 -2.43
N HIS A 212 18.64 -10.31 -1.26
CA HIS A 212 17.62 -9.26 -1.13
C HIS A 212 16.40 -9.54 -2.01
N VAL A 213 15.90 -10.78 -1.94
CA VAL A 213 14.90 -11.32 -2.86
C VAL A 213 13.53 -10.68 -2.66
N GLN A 214 13.20 -10.30 -1.42
CA GLN A 214 11.97 -9.57 -1.12
C GLN A 214 12.21 -8.06 -1.16
N PRO A 215 11.25 -7.27 -1.65
CA PRO A 215 11.36 -5.82 -1.62
C PRO A 215 11.31 -5.31 -0.18
N LEU A 216 12.04 -4.22 0.06
CA LEU A 216 12.09 -3.52 1.34
C LEU A 216 11.74 -2.07 1.13
N TYR A 217 10.81 -1.56 1.95
CA TYR A 217 10.42 -0.17 1.91
C TYR A 217 10.76 0.51 3.23
N LEU A 218 11.05 1.81 3.18
CA LEU A 218 11.07 2.67 4.34
C LEU A 218 9.81 3.54 4.31
N ILE A 219 8.84 3.21 5.16
CA ILE A 219 7.54 3.87 5.25
C ILE A 219 7.47 4.60 6.58
N LYS A 220 7.29 5.93 6.55
CA LYS A 220 7.27 6.78 7.76
C LYS A 220 8.46 6.53 8.71
N GLY A 221 9.66 6.36 8.13
CA GLY A 221 10.89 6.09 8.87
C GLY A 221 11.00 4.68 9.46
N LYS A 222 10.09 3.75 9.10
CA LYS A 222 10.09 2.37 9.58
C LYS A 222 10.21 1.39 8.42
N PRO A 223 11.00 0.32 8.56
CA PRO A 223 11.01 -0.78 7.61
C PRO A 223 9.60 -1.35 7.42
N TRP A 224 9.21 -1.52 6.16
CA TRP A 224 7.95 -2.12 5.76
C TRP A 224 8.23 -3.18 4.70
N TYR A 225 7.50 -4.29 4.78
CA TYR A 225 7.76 -5.48 3.99
C TYR A 225 6.45 -6.01 3.43
N SER A 226 6.47 -6.43 2.16
CA SER A 226 5.38 -7.22 1.62
C SER A 226 5.49 -8.66 2.14
N ASN A 227 4.36 -9.31 2.32
CA ASN A 227 4.38 -10.75 2.55
C ASN A 227 4.50 -11.43 1.19
N SER A 228 5.45 -12.33 1.07
CA SER A 228 5.56 -13.18 -0.10
C SER A 228 5.34 -14.62 0.32
N THR A 229 4.62 -15.34 -0.53
CA THR A 229 4.43 -16.77 -0.43
C THR A 229 5.22 -17.40 -1.57
N PHE A 230 6.25 -18.16 -1.24
CA PHE A 230 7.05 -18.85 -2.26
C PHE A 230 6.89 -20.35 -2.11
N PRO A 231 6.63 -21.09 -3.20
CA PRO A 231 6.90 -22.50 -3.23
C PRO A 231 8.41 -22.70 -3.34
N PHE A 232 8.95 -23.59 -2.52
CA PHE A 232 10.35 -23.99 -2.59
C PHE A 232 10.44 -25.51 -2.49
N LEU A 233 11.25 -26.11 -3.37
CA LEU A 233 11.38 -27.56 -3.67
C LEU A 233 10.20 -28.21 -4.42
#